data_AF-A0A9E0M586-F1
#
_entry.id   AF-A0A9E0M586-F1
#
_cell.length_a   1.000
_cell.length_b   1.000
_cell.length_c   1.000
_cell.angle_alpha   90.00
_cell.angle_beta   90.00
_cell.angle_gamma   90.00
#
_symmetry.space_group_name_H-M   'P 1'
#
loop_
_entity.id
_entity.type
_entity.pdbx_description
1 polymer ?
#
loop_
_entity_poly.entity_id
_entity_poly.type
_entity_poly.pdbx_seq_one_letter_code
_entity_poly.pdbx_strand_id
1 'polypeptide(L)'
;MNTDRQHAQQCMEQVEAYRASGMKAKAWAEANGVPLGTLGSWCAHYRRWQAKLDGGASAKPATTGPSGFVAAGVAAPASASSVRLKLNSGVSSLELHWPLAHTRELAALLRELGR
;
A
#
# COMPACT_ATOMS: atom_id res chain seq x y z
N MET A 1 -13.62 -8.14 -9.40
CA MET A 1 -12.77 -8.12 -10.61
C MET A 1 -11.62 -7.15 -10.35
N ASN A 2 -10.37 -7.61 -10.38
CA ASN A 2 -9.22 -6.79 -9.97
C ASN A 2 -8.56 -6.11 -11.18
N THR A 3 -9.25 -5.13 -11.75
CA THR A 3 -8.86 -4.38 -12.95
C THR A 3 -7.50 -3.69 -12.79
N ASP A 4 -7.13 -3.32 -11.56
CA ASP A 4 -5.82 -2.72 -11.20
C ASP A 4 -4.65 -3.68 -11.50
N ARG A 5 -4.82 -4.98 -11.23
CA ARG A 5 -3.76 -5.98 -11.44
C ARG A 5 -3.52 -6.26 -12.91
N GLN A 6 -4.58 -6.39 -13.70
CA GLN A 6 -4.50 -6.63 -15.15
C GLN A 6 -3.88 -5.44 -15.87
N HIS A 7 -4.28 -4.22 -15.48
CA HIS A 7 -3.72 -2.99 -16.05
C HIS A 7 -2.21 -2.86 -15.73
N ALA A 8 -1.80 -3.18 -14.50
CA ALA A 8 -0.38 -3.17 -14.13
C ALA A 8 0.45 -4.21 -14.92
N GLN A 9 -0.10 -5.41 -15.15
CA GLN A 9 0.57 -6.44 -15.96
C GLN A 9 0.75 -5.99 -17.41
N GLN A 10 -0.28 -5.42 -18.04
CA GLN A 10 -0.19 -4.88 -19.40
C GLN A 10 0.87 -3.76 -19.50
N CYS A 11 0.93 -2.86 -18.53
CA CYS A 11 1.97 -1.83 -18.50
C CYS A 11 3.37 -2.43 -18.33
N MET A 12 3.54 -3.50 -17.54
CA MET A 12 4.83 -4.17 -17.36
C MET A 12 5.31 -4.88 -18.63
N GLU A 13 4.41 -5.57 -19.33
CA GLU A 13 4.71 -6.23 -20.60
C GLU A 13 5.21 -5.22 -21.65
N GLN A 14 4.58 -4.05 -21.71
CA GLN A 14 5.01 -2.95 -22.58
C GLN A 14 6.41 -2.42 -22.21
N VAL A 15 6.73 -2.32 -20.92
CA VAL A 15 8.07 -1.92 -20.46
C VAL A 15 9.13 -2.97 -20.80
N GLU A 16 8.79 -4.26 -20.73
CA GLU A 16 9.66 -5.35 -21.13
C GLU A 16 9.90 -5.35 -22.64
N ALA A 17 8.85 -5.18 -23.45
CA ALA A 17 8.95 -5.02 -24.89
C ALA A 17 9.83 -3.82 -25.27
N TYR A 18 9.69 -2.68 -24.57
CA TYR A 18 10.57 -1.53 -24.72
C TYR A 18 12.04 -1.89 -24.40
N ARG A 19 12.31 -2.52 -23.26
CA ARG A 19 13.68 -2.91 -22.86
C ARG A 19 14.30 -3.91 -23.83
N ALA A 20 13.52 -4.87 -24.32
CA ALA A 20 13.96 -5.88 -25.28
C ALA A 20 14.23 -5.27 -26.67
N SER A 21 13.51 -4.20 -27.05
CA SER A 21 13.71 -3.54 -28.34
C SER A 21 15.07 -2.85 -28.48
N GLY A 22 15.73 -2.47 -27.38
CA GLY A 22 16.97 -1.70 -27.39
C GLY A 22 16.84 -0.30 -28.02
N MET A 23 15.63 0.13 -28.37
CA MET A 23 15.36 1.42 -29.01
C MET A 23 15.47 2.56 -27.99
N LYS A 24 15.68 3.78 -28.48
CA LYS A 24 15.55 4.99 -27.64
C LYS A 24 14.09 5.18 -27.22
N ALA A 25 13.87 5.55 -25.95
CA ALA A 25 12.54 5.76 -25.36
C ALA A 25 11.59 6.57 -26.25
N LYS A 26 12.05 7.67 -26.84
CA LYS A 26 11.24 8.51 -27.73
C LYS A 26 10.77 7.78 -29.00
N ALA A 27 11.67 7.04 -29.65
CA ALA A 27 11.36 6.32 -30.88
C ALA A 27 10.41 5.14 -30.63
N TRP A 28 10.59 4.43 -29.53
CA TRP A 28 9.69 3.35 -29.15
C TRP A 28 8.31 3.88 -28.74
N ALA A 29 8.28 4.96 -27.95
CA ALA A 29 7.05 5.64 -27.52
C ALA A 29 6.21 6.11 -28.73
N GLU A 30 6.86 6.73 -29.71
CA GLU A 30 6.22 7.19 -30.96
C GLU A 30 5.69 6.01 -31.78
N ALA A 31 6.48 4.94 -31.95
CA ALA A 31 6.07 3.75 -32.70
C ALA A 31 4.89 2.97 -32.06
N ASN A 32 4.75 3.04 -30.73
CA ASN A 32 3.71 2.33 -29.99
C ASN A 32 2.55 3.25 -29.53
N GLY A 33 2.55 4.53 -29.94
CA GLY A 33 1.50 5.49 -29.59
C GLY A 33 1.41 5.81 -28.10
N VAL A 34 2.50 5.62 -27.35
CA VAL A 34 2.55 5.87 -25.90
C VAL A 34 3.21 7.23 -25.65
N PRO A 35 2.64 8.12 -24.82
CA PRO A 35 3.32 9.36 -24.44
C PRO A 35 4.65 9.06 -23.73
N LEU A 36 5.71 9.78 -24.08
CA LEU A 36 7.05 9.54 -23.51
C LEU A 36 7.08 9.64 -21.97
N GLY A 37 6.34 10.58 -21.39
CA GLY A 37 6.20 10.72 -19.93
C GLY A 37 5.52 9.51 -19.29
N THR A 38 4.58 8.87 -19.99
CA THR A 38 3.90 7.64 -19.56
C THR A 38 4.84 6.45 -19.59
N LEU A 39 5.66 6.30 -20.63
CA LEU A 39 6.68 5.25 -20.67
C LEU A 39 7.71 5.42 -19.53
N GLY A 40 8.10 6.66 -19.24
CA GLY A 40 8.98 6.99 -18.12
C GLY A 40 8.38 6.64 -16.76
N SER A 41 7.10 6.95 -16.53
CA SER A 41 6.41 6.61 -15.29
C SER A 41 6.25 5.09 -15.13
N TRP A 42 5.94 4.36 -16.20
CA TRP A 42 5.90 2.89 -16.18
C TRP A 42 7.26 2.29 -15.83
N CYS A 43 8.34 2.78 -16.42
CA CYS A 43 9.70 2.33 -16.09
C CYS A 43 10.05 2.58 -14.62
N ALA A 44 9.65 3.71 -14.06
CA ALA A 44 9.86 4.06 -12.66
C ALA A 44 9.03 3.18 -11.69
N HIS A 45 7.79 2.87 -12.05
CA HIS A 45 6.89 2.06 -11.23
C HIS A 45 7.06 0.54 -11.43
N TYR A 46 7.76 0.10 -12.46
CA TYR A 46 7.98 -1.32 -12.80
C TYR A 46 8.43 -2.16 -11.60
N ARG A 47 9.44 -1.73 -10.85
CA ARG A 47 9.95 -2.48 -9.68
C ARG A 47 8.91 -2.63 -8.57
N ARG A 48 8.06 -1.62 -8.37
CA ARG A 48 7.00 -1.64 -7.36
C ARG A 48 5.86 -2.57 -7.77
N TRP A 49 5.48 -2.58 -9.05
CA TRP A 49 4.50 -3.52 -9.57
C TRP A 49 5.00 -4.96 -9.54
N GLN A 50 6.27 -5.18 -9.91
CA GLN A 50 6.94 -6.47 -9.78
C GLN A 50 6.90 -6.97 -8.33
N ALA A 51 7.29 -6.15 -7.36
CA ALA A 51 7.20 -6.52 -5.93
C ALA A 51 5.77 -6.79 -5.44
N LYS A 52 4.74 -6.10 -5.99
CA LYS A 52 3.33 -6.34 -5.66
C LYS A 52 2.82 -7.66 -6.25
N LEU A 53 3.34 -8.07 -7.41
CA LEU A 53 3.02 -9.35 -8.04
C LEU A 53 3.78 -10.51 -7.37
N ASP A 54 5.07 -10.32 -7.07
CA ASP A 54 5.93 -11.27 -6.38
C ASP A 54 5.55 -11.43 -4.91
N GLY A 55 5.03 -10.38 -4.27
CA GLY A 55 4.56 -10.39 -2.88
C GLY A 55 3.35 -11.29 -2.59
N GLY A 56 2.79 -11.94 -3.61
CA GLY A 56 1.90 -13.10 -3.44
C GLY A 56 2.63 -14.42 -3.19
N ALA A 57 3.93 -14.48 -3.48
CA ALA A 57 4.84 -15.59 -3.25
C ALA A 57 6.00 -15.09 -2.36
N SER A 58 5.75 -15.03 -1.06
CA SER A 58 6.74 -14.94 0.04
C SER A 58 8.20 -14.73 -0.38
N ALA A 59 8.59 -13.48 -0.67
CA ALA A 59 9.98 -13.12 -0.91
C ALA A 59 10.41 -12.05 0.10
N LYS A 60 11.24 -12.48 1.05
CA LYS A 60 11.94 -11.64 2.02
C LYS A 60 12.77 -10.60 1.26
N PRO A 61 12.67 -9.29 1.55
CA PRO A 61 13.44 -8.30 0.81
C PRO A 61 14.94 -8.45 1.15
N ALA A 62 15.73 -8.86 0.16
CA ALA A 62 17.18 -8.79 0.21
C ALA A 62 17.58 -7.30 0.28
N THR A 63 18.15 -6.92 1.42
CA THR A 63 18.60 -5.54 1.66
C THR A 63 20.01 -5.38 1.08
N THR A 64 20.09 -4.80 -0.10
CA THR A 64 21.30 -4.13 -0.58
C THR A 64 20.90 -2.76 -1.12
N GLY A 65 20.66 -1.84 -0.19
CA GLY A 65 20.49 -0.41 -0.46
C GLY A 65 21.75 0.36 -0.03
N PRO A 66 22.11 1.45 -0.74
CA PRO A 66 23.32 2.20 -0.48
C PRO A 66 23.29 2.92 0.88
N SER A 67 24.47 3.01 1.49
CA SER A 67 24.78 3.71 2.73
C SER A 67 24.24 5.14 2.71
N GLY A 68 23.35 5.47 3.65
CA GLY A 68 22.91 6.87 3.87
C GLY A 68 21.55 7.04 4.51
N PHE A 69 20.64 6.07 4.39
CA PHE A 69 19.33 6.13 5.02
C PHE A 69 19.05 4.85 5.80
N VAL A 70 19.02 4.97 7.13
CA VAL A 70 18.53 3.91 8.02
C VAL A 70 17.02 3.97 7.98
N ALA A 71 16.38 2.89 7.54
CA ALA A 71 14.95 2.73 7.73
C ALA A 71 14.68 2.70 9.24
N ALA A 72 14.07 3.75 9.78
CA ALA A 72 13.48 3.69 11.12
C ALA A 72 12.33 2.68 11.05
N GLY A 73 12.61 1.44 11.45
CA GLY A 73 11.59 0.41 11.55
C GLY A 73 10.56 0.85 12.58
N VAL A 74 9.40 1.32 12.11
CA VAL A 74 8.22 1.42 12.96
C VAL A 74 7.89 -0.01 13.35
N ALA A 75 8.06 -0.33 14.63
CA ALA A 75 7.66 -1.61 15.17
C ALA A 75 6.23 -1.91 14.71
N ALA A 76 6.00 -3.13 14.20
CA ALA A 76 4.65 -3.58 13.92
C ALA A 76 3.79 -3.31 15.16
N PRO A 77 2.60 -2.70 15.00
CA PRO A 77 1.78 -2.35 16.16
C PRO A 77 1.57 -3.63 16.97
N ALA A 78 2.03 -3.61 18.22
CA ALA A 78 1.78 -4.68 19.16
C ALA A 78 0.27 -4.99 19.13
N SER A 79 -0.09 -6.29 19.14
CA SER A 79 -1.48 -6.74 19.17
C SER A 79 -2.24 -5.89 20.19
N ALA A 80 -3.13 -5.02 19.70
CA ALA A 80 -3.73 -4.00 20.53
C ALA A 80 -4.52 -4.66 21.66
N SER A 81 -4.12 -4.46 22.91
CA SER A 81 -4.79 -5.02 24.09
C SER A 81 -6.02 -4.20 24.52
N SER A 82 -6.35 -3.18 23.73
CA SER A 82 -7.34 -2.16 24.05
C SER A 82 -7.88 -1.49 22.78
N VAL A 83 -9.09 -0.96 22.89
CA VAL A 83 -9.77 -0.21 21.84
C VAL A 83 -10.01 1.21 22.30
N ARG A 84 -10.01 2.15 21.36
CA ARG A 84 -10.33 3.55 21.61
C ARG A 84 -11.77 3.82 21.18
N LEU A 85 -12.57 4.32 22.10
CA LEU A 85 -13.93 4.79 21.83
C LEU A 85 -13.92 6.30 21.79
N LYS A 86 -14.45 6.86 20.69
CA LYS A 86 -14.71 8.28 20.55
C LYS A 86 -16.20 8.50 20.34
N LEU A 87 -16.81 9.22 21.26
CA LEU A 87 -18.23 9.57 21.22
C LEU A 87 -18.34 11.08 21.04
N ASN A 88 -19.13 11.52 20.07
CA ASN A 88 -19.36 12.94 19.82
C ASN A 88 -20.85 13.23 20.03
N SER A 89 -21.15 14.23 20.85
CA SER A 89 -22.51 14.72 21.09
C SER A 89 -22.52 16.24 20.95
N GLY A 90 -23.01 16.73 19.81
CA GLY A 90 -22.97 18.15 19.45
C GLY A 90 -21.55 18.72 19.49
N VAL A 91 -21.29 19.61 20.44
CA VAL A 91 -19.99 20.25 20.66
C VAL A 91 -19.06 19.49 21.63
N SER A 92 -19.56 18.44 22.28
CA SER A 92 -18.80 17.66 23.26
C SER A 92 -18.25 16.38 22.64
N SER A 93 -17.00 16.04 22.99
CA SER A 93 -16.36 14.78 22.58
C SER A 93 -15.82 14.06 23.81
N LEU A 94 -16.13 12.78 23.93
CA LEU A 94 -15.60 11.88 24.95
C LEU A 94 -14.68 10.87 24.26
N GLU A 95 -13.44 10.81 24.73
CA GLU A 95 -12.46 9.81 24.31
C GLU A 95 -12.13 8.89 25.49
N LEU A 96 -12.31 7.58 25.28
CA LEU A 96 -12.03 6.56 26.29
C LEU A 96 -11.20 5.45 25.68
N HIS A 97 -10.28 4.93 26.47
CA HIS A 97 -9.48 3.77 26.12
C HIS A 97 -9.96 2.56 26.94
N TRP A 98 -10.40 1.51 26.26
CA TRP A 98 -11.03 0.36 26.87
C TRP A 98 -10.22 -0.93 26.69
N PRO A 99 -9.84 -1.66 27.75
CA PRO A 99 -9.11 -2.92 27.62
C PRO A 99 -9.97 -4.02 26.98
N LEU A 100 -9.40 -4.76 26.03
CA LEU A 100 -10.07 -5.92 25.40
C LEU A 100 -10.30 -7.09 26.38
N ALA A 101 -9.62 -7.10 27.54
CA ALA A 101 -9.89 -8.07 28.61
C ALA A 101 -11.30 -7.93 29.22
N HIS A 102 -11.93 -6.75 29.09
CA HIS A 102 -13.22 -6.41 29.70
C HIS A 102 -14.30 -6.12 28.65
N THR A 103 -14.42 -6.99 27.63
CA THR A 103 -15.38 -6.78 26.52
C THR A 103 -16.85 -6.84 26.97
N ARG A 104 -17.16 -7.53 28.07
CA ARG A 104 -18.53 -7.65 28.57
C ARG A 104 -19.02 -6.33 29.16
N GLU A 105 -18.17 -5.67 29.92
CA GLU A 105 -18.40 -4.37 30.52
C GLU A 105 -18.46 -3.28 29.43
N LEU A 106 -17.64 -3.40 28.38
CA LEU A 106 -17.76 -2.55 27.20
C LEU A 106 -19.14 -2.68 26.55
N ALA A 107 -19.62 -3.91 26.36
CA ALA A 107 -20.93 -4.15 25.77
C ALA A 107 -22.07 -3.61 26.65
N ALA A 108 -21.93 -3.64 27.98
CA ALA A 108 -22.89 -3.02 28.89
C ALA A 108 -22.90 -1.48 28.73
N LEU A 109 -21.72 -0.85 28.72
CA LEU A 109 -21.58 0.60 28.53
C LEU A 109 -22.19 1.05 27.19
N LEU A 110 -21.90 0.34 26.10
CA LEU A 110 -22.45 0.66 24.78
C LEU A 110 -23.98 0.54 24.71
N ARG A 111 -24.58 -0.39 25.45
CA ARG A 111 -26.04 -0.51 25.55
C ARG A 111 -26.66 0.66 26.32
N GLU A 112 -26.04 1.10 27.41
CA GLU A 112 -26.53 2.26 28.18
C GLU A 112 -26.38 3.56 27.39
N LEU A 113 -25.28 3.73 26.63
CA LEU A 113 -25.09 4.90 25.76
C LEU A 113 -26.05 4.94 24.55
N GLY A 114 -26.61 3.79 24.17
CA GLY A 114 -27.56 3.67 23.06
C GLY A 114 -29.04 3.80 23.44
N ARG A 115 -29.33 4.00 24.73
CA ARG A 115 -30.68 4.36 25.22
C ARG A 115 -30.88 5.87 25.15
#